data_AF-A0A6P4YA89-F1
#
_entry.id   AF-A0A6P4YA89-F1
#
_cell.length_a   1.000
_cell.length_b   1.000
_cell.length_c   1.000
_cell.angle_alpha   90.00
_cell.angle_beta   90.00
_cell.angle_gamma   90.00
#
_symmetry.space_group_name_H-M   'P 1'
#
loop_
_entity.id
_entity.type
_entity.pdbx_description
1 polymer ?
#
loop_
_entity_poly.entity_id
_entity_poly.type
_entity_poly.pdbx_seq_one_letter_code
_entity_poly.pdbx_strand_id
1 'polypeptide(L)'
;MASVLRRLAVPATLIPLSVPVGLYAFAKLNPEKTTAYAKPVFLWLCAKLKTFHQERFCVLKEDVFSGLKKQDGRNLQVLEIGPGKGANFEYFPPRTSVIAVDPNIEFAQELEENSKQYPDVKVTKFVVAGAEDMSAVAEGSVDAVVCTLALCSVQDVDAVLGEVKRVLKPVIKVTTLTV
;
A
#
# COMPACT_ATOMS: atom_id res chain seq x y z
N MET A 1 -5.85 -4.87 -41.76
CA MET A 1 -4.43 -5.29 -41.88
C MET A 1 -3.56 -4.13 -41.42
N ALA A 2 -3.55 -3.74 -40.13
CA ALA A 2 -2.99 -4.52 -39.02
C ALA A 2 -1.64 -5.13 -39.42
N SER A 3 -0.55 -4.61 -38.82
CA SER A 3 0.62 -5.37 -38.33
C SER A 3 2.01 -4.76 -38.57
N VAL A 4 2.19 -3.71 -39.39
CA VAL A 4 3.57 -3.34 -39.81
C VAL A 4 4.03 -1.91 -39.42
N LEU A 5 3.15 -0.93 -39.24
CA LEU A 5 3.56 0.49 -39.06
C LEU A 5 3.74 0.99 -37.61
N ARG A 6 3.80 0.09 -36.61
CA ARG A 6 4.08 0.47 -35.21
C ARG A 6 5.49 0.08 -34.72
N ARG A 7 6.39 -0.21 -35.66
CA ARG A 7 7.83 -0.13 -35.45
C ARG A 7 8.33 1.04 -36.27
N LEU A 8 8.56 2.18 -35.63
CA LEU A 8 9.84 2.88 -35.59
C LEU A 8 9.66 4.31 -35.07
N ALA A 9 10.39 4.59 -33.99
CA ALA A 9 10.81 5.88 -33.48
C ALA A 9 9.76 6.78 -32.79
N VAL A 10 9.72 6.71 -31.45
CA VAL A 10 10.54 7.66 -30.65
C VAL A 10 11.22 6.89 -29.51
N PRO A 11 12.57 6.91 -29.44
CA PRO A 11 13.36 6.39 -28.33
C PRO A 11 13.44 7.42 -27.19
N ALA A 12 13.80 6.97 -25.99
CA ALA A 12 14.06 7.80 -24.81
C ALA A 12 12.83 8.39 -24.10
N THR A 13 12.29 7.61 -23.17
CA THR A 13 12.06 8.18 -21.83
C THR A 13 12.63 7.20 -20.82
N LEU A 14 13.94 7.30 -20.65
CA LEU A 14 14.62 6.91 -19.42
C LEU A 14 13.85 7.52 -18.24
N ILE A 15 13.30 6.67 -17.38
CA ILE A 15 12.94 7.03 -16.00
C ILE A 15 13.63 5.97 -15.11
N PRO A 16 14.39 6.39 -14.09
CA PRO A 16 15.74 5.90 -13.88
C PRO A 16 15.80 4.62 -13.04
N LEU A 17 16.44 3.59 -13.60
CA LEU A 17 16.90 2.38 -12.94
C LEU A 17 18.16 2.62 -12.05
N SER A 18 18.32 3.82 -11.49
CA SER A 18 19.57 4.18 -10.79
C SER A 18 19.61 3.83 -9.31
N VAL A 19 18.55 3.27 -8.73
CA VAL A 19 18.66 2.56 -7.43
C VAL A 19 17.67 1.38 -7.48
N PRO A 20 18.11 0.09 -7.46
CA PRO A 20 19.21 -0.41 -6.64
C PRO A 20 20.05 -1.52 -7.31
N VAL A 21 20.77 -1.29 -8.41
CA VAL A 21 21.89 -2.23 -8.73
C VAL A 21 23.02 -2.03 -7.72
N GLY A 22 23.31 -0.77 -7.37
CA GLY A 22 24.34 -0.43 -6.37
C GLY A 22 23.97 -0.84 -4.94
N LEU A 23 22.71 -0.65 -4.52
CA LEU A 23 22.26 -1.03 -3.17
C LEU A 23 22.13 -2.55 -3.04
N TYR A 24 21.68 -3.25 -4.09
CA TYR A 24 21.68 -4.71 -4.16
C TYR A 24 23.11 -5.29 -4.14
N ALA A 25 24.04 -4.70 -4.90
CA ALA A 25 25.46 -5.08 -4.86
C ALA A 25 26.10 -4.81 -3.49
N PHE A 26 25.77 -3.68 -2.84
CA PHE A 26 26.29 -3.32 -1.52
C PHE A 26 25.76 -4.25 -0.42
N ALA A 27 24.47 -4.59 -0.45
CA ALA A 27 23.84 -5.53 0.49
C ALA A 27 24.43 -6.96 0.37
N LYS A 28 24.84 -7.36 -0.84
CA LYS A 28 25.46 -8.68 -1.08
C LYS A 28 26.91 -8.76 -0.60
N LEU A 29 27.61 -7.63 -0.49
CA LEU A 29 29.04 -7.58 -0.17
C LEU A 29 29.36 -7.38 1.32
N ASN A 30 28.43 -6.90 2.16
CA ASN A 30 28.68 -6.68 3.59
C ASN A 30 27.42 -6.90 4.48
N PRO A 31 27.00 -8.16 4.72
CA PRO A 31 25.74 -8.46 5.40
C PRO A 31 25.64 -7.93 6.85
N GLU A 32 26.73 -7.91 7.62
CA GLU A 32 26.69 -7.46 9.03
C GLU A 32 26.59 -5.94 9.24
N LYS A 33 27.08 -5.12 8.30
CA LYS A 33 27.11 -3.64 8.44
C LYS A 33 25.95 -2.94 7.73
N THR A 34 25.21 -3.67 6.90
CA THR A 34 24.10 -3.13 6.10
C THR A 34 22.87 -2.81 6.97
N THR A 35 22.65 -3.52 8.07
CA THR A 35 21.44 -3.44 8.89
C THR A 35 21.24 -2.10 9.63
N ALA A 36 22.31 -1.41 10.00
CA ALA A 36 22.21 -0.17 10.80
C ALA A 36 22.06 1.11 9.95
N TYR A 37 22.76 1.20 8.82
CA TYR A 37 22.75 2.40 7.96
C TYR A 37 21.84 2.28 6.73
N ALA A 38 21.61 1.06 6.23
CA ALA A 38 20.74 0.90 5.07
C ALA A 38 19.28 1.09 5.44
N LYS A 39 18.84 0.75 6.66
CA LYS A 39 17.44 0.89 7.07
C LYS A 39 16.93 2.34 6.96
N PRO A 40 17.57 3.35 7.56
CA PRO A 40 17.08 4.74 7.47
C PRO A 40 17.14 5.30 6.05
N VAL A 41 18.20 4.99 5.29
CA VAL A 41 18.38 5.46 3.91
C VAL A 41 17.43 4.77 2.94
N PHE A 42 17.19 3.47 3.13
CA PHE A 42 16.21 2.69 2.39
C PHE A 42 14.78 3.15 2.73
N LEU A 43 14.46 3.33 4.01
CA LEU A 43 13.18 3.88 4.45
C LEU A 43 12.97 5.30 3.89
N TRP A 44 14.00 6.14 3.89
CA TRP A 44 13.95 7.47 3.27
C TRP A 44 13.78 7.41 1.75
N LEU A 45 14.49 6.52 1.06
CA LEU A 45 14.36 6.31 -0.38
C LEU A 45 12.96 5.77 -0.73
N CYS A 46 12.46 4.81 0.02
CA CYS A 46 11.09 4.29 -0.09
C CYS A 46 10.07 5.38 0.21
N ALA A 47 10.28 6.24 1.21
CA ALA A 47 9.41 7.36 1.51
C ALA A 47 9.43 8.43 0.39
N LYS A 48 10.60 8.70 -0.19
CA LYS A 48 10.78 9.59 -1.35
C LYS A 48 10.15 9.04 -2.63
N LEU A 49 10.32 7.74 -2.89
CA LEU A 49 9.68 7.06 -4.01
C LEU A 49 8.15 6.97 -3.80
N LYS A 50 7.66 6.70 -2.59
CA LYS A 50 6.23 6.72 -2.24
C LYS A 50 5.62 8.10 -2.51
N THR A 51 6.24 9.19 -2.03
CA THR A 51 5.76 10.56 -2.27
C THR A 51 5.76 10.93 -3.76
N PHE A 52 6.78 10.54 -4.51
CA PHE A 52 6.86 10.78 -5.95
C PHE A 52 5.85 9.96 -6.78
N HIS A 53 5.60 8.71 -6.39
CA HIS A 53 4.59 7.87 -7.04
C HIS A 53 3.16 8.33 -6.70
N GLN A 54 2.92 8.79 -5.48
CA GLN A 54 1.63 9.25 -5.00
C GLN A 54 1.01 10.32 -5.92
N GLU A 55 1.78 11.35 -6.30
CA GLU A 55 1.32 12.46 -7.16
C GLU A 55 0.95 12.00 -8.59
N ARG A 56 1.61 10.95 -9.10
CA ARG A 56 1.34 10.43 -10.45
C ARG A 56 0.19 9.43 -10.49
N PHE A 57 -0.14 8.82 -9.36
CA PHE A 57 -1.22 7.85 -9.26
C PHE A 57 -2.57 8.42 -8.86
N CYS A 58 -2.71 9.74 -8.61
CA CYS A 58 -4.00 10.34 -8.23
C CYS A 58 -5.14 9.97 -9.19
N VAL A 59 -4.88 9.98 -10.51
CA VAL A 59 -5.88 9.58 -11.53
C VAL A 59 -6.25 8.10 -11.42
N LEU A 60 -5.28 7.23 -11.11
CA LEU A 60 -5.51 5.80 -10.95
C LEU A 60 -6.19 5.47 -9.61
N LYS A 61 -5.91 6.26 -8.56
CA LYS A 61 -6.50 6.11 -7.24
C LYS A 61 -8.00 6.37 -7.27
N GLU A 62 -8.45 7.39 -8.00
CA GLU A 62 -9.88 7.67 -8.15
C GLU A 62 -10.67 6.46 -8.72
N ASP A 63 -10.15 5.85 -9.79
CA ASP A 63 -10.77 4.66 -10.39
C ASP A 63 -10.74 3.46 -9.43
N VAL A 64 -9.61 3.25 -8.75
CA VAL A 64 -9.38 2.19 -7.75
C VAL A 64 -10.34 2.29 -6.57
N PHE A 65 -10.57 3.51 -6.06
CA PHE A 65 -11.45 3.77 -4.92
C PHE A 65 -12.91 3.94 -5.32
N SER A 66 -13.24 4.02 -6.61
CA SER A 66 -14.62 4.16 -7.08
C SER A 66 -15.55 3.06 -6.54
N GLY A 67 -15.05 1.83 -6.39
CA GLY A 67 -15.79 0.71 -5.79
C GLY A 67 -16.12 0.93 -4.32
N LEU A 68 -15.22 1.56 -3.57
CA LEU A 68 -15.41 1.90 -2.16
C LEU A 68 -16.35 3.10 -2.03
N LYS A 69 -16.19 4.13 -2.88
CA LYS A 69 -17.09 5.30 -2.93
C LYS A 69 -18.54 4.93 -3.22
N LYS A 70 -18.80 3.88 -4.02
CA LYS A 70 -20.16 3.35 -4.26
C LYS A 70 -20.85 2.80 -3.00
N GLN A 71 -20.11 2.57 -1.92
CA GLN A 71 -20.66 2.13 -0.64
C GLN A 71 -20.95 3.30 0.32
N ASP A 72 -20.92 4.55 -0.17
CA ASP A 72 -21.28 5.73 0.62
C ASP A 72 -22.66 5.58 1.30
N GLY A 73 -22.78 6.18 2.48
CA GLY A 73 -23.95 6.04 3.36
C GLY A 73 -23.93 4.80 4.26
N ARG A 74 -22.96 3.89 4.13
CA ARG A 74 -22.77 2.73 5.01
C ARG A 74 -21.60 2.94 5.96
N ASN A 75 -21.66 2.30 7.13
CA ASN A 75 -20.49 2.18 7.99
C ASN A 75 -19.59 1.08 7.42
N LEU A 76 -18.38 1.43 7.01
CA LEU A 76 -17.44 0.50 6.39
C LEU A 76 -16.31 0.17 7.36
N GLN A 77 -15.97 -1.12 7.46
CA GLN A 77 -14.75 -1.57 8.09
C GLN A 77 -13.74 -1.93 6.99
N VAL A 78 -12.70 -1.11 6.85
CA VAL A 78 -11.67 -1.26 5.82
C VAL A 78 -10.38 -1.72 6.49
N LEU A 79 -9.72 -2.71 5.90
CA LEU A 79 -8.33 -3.02 6.24
C LEU A 79 -7.40 -2.39 5.21
N GLU A 80 -6.40 -1.65 5.68
CA GLU A 80 -5.37 -1.07 4.82
C GLU A 80 -4.02 -1.72 5.11
N ILE A 81 -3.42 -2.30 4.06
CA ILE A 81 -2.08 -2.89 4.09
C ILE A 81 -1.08 -1.82 3.70
N GLY A 82 -0.11 -1.56 4.58
CA GLY A 82 0.96 -0.61 4.36
C GLY A 82 0.51 0.86 4.23
N PRO A 83 -0.38 1.38 5.09
CA PRO A 83 -0.92 2.75 4.98
C PRO A 83 0.16 3.83 5.08
N GLY A 84 1.34 3.49 5.65
CA GLY A 84 2.36 4.46 5.98
C GLY A 84 1.76 5.57 6.85
N LYS A 85 1.79 6.81 6.35
CA LYS A 85 1.28 8.00 7.06
C LYS A 85 -0.20 8.34 6.77
N GLY A 86 -0.96 7.46 6.11
CA GLY A 86 -2.40 7.68 5.85
C GLY A 86 -2.71 8.31 4.49
N ALA A 87 -1.88 7.99 3.51
CA ALA A 87 -1.88 8.61 2.19
C ALA A 87 -3.17 8.38 1.36
N ASN A 88 -4.05 7.47 1.80
CA ASN A 88 -5.27 7.11 1.08
C ASN A 88 -6.55 7.60 1.76
N PHE A 89 -6.47 8.22 2.94
CA PHE A 89 -7.66 8.60 3.71
C PHE A 89 -8.56 9.60 2.97
N GLU A 90 -7.99 10.44 2.10
CA GLU A 90 -8.77 11.36 1.25
C GLU A 90 -9.72 10.66 0.26
N TYR A 91 -9.49 9.38 -0.07
CA TYR A 91 -10.30 8.62 -1.03
C TYR A 91 -11.35 7.73 -0.36
N PHE A 92 -11.29 7.57 0.96
CA PHE A 92 -12.25 6.76 1.68
C PHE A 92 -13.58 7.51 1.82
N PRO A 93 -14.73 6.82 1.61
CA PRO A 93 -16.02 7.45 1.83
C PRO A 93 -16.21 7.78 3.32
N PRO A 94 -17.14 8.70 3.64
CA PRO A 94 -17.45 9.00 5.03
C PRO A 94 -17.89 7.76 5.84
N ARG A 95 -17.72 7.81 7.16
CA ARG A 95 -18.04 6.71 8.10
C ARG A 95 -17.22 5.44 7.87
N THR A 96 -15.95 5.62 7.51
CA THR A 96 -15.00 4.52 7.34
C THR A 96 -14.19 4.29 8.62
N SER A 97 -14.20 3.06 9.12
CA SER A 97 -13.31 2.58 10.19
C SER A 97 -12.17 1.77 9.60
N VAL A 98 -10.94 2.14 9.92
CA VAL A 98 -9.73 1.55 9.33
C VAL A 98 -9.02 0.66 10.34
N ILE A 99 -8.64 -0.54 9.91
CA ILE A 99 -7.63 -1.39 10.56
C ILE A 99 -6.36 -1.27 9.71
N ALA A 100 -5.30 -0.70 10.28
CA ALA A 100 -4.01 -0.54 9.63
C ALA A 100 -3.11 -1.74 9.93
N VAL A 101 -2.46 -2.29 8.90
CA VAL A 101 -1.42 -3.33 9.05
C VAL A 101 -0.13 -2.82 8.42
N ASP A 102 0.93 -2.69 9.21
CA ASP A 102 2.27 -2.32 8.72
C ASP A 102 3.34 -2.89 9.67
N PRO A 103 4.45 -3.47 9.16
CA PRO A 103 5.52 -3.96 10.03
C PRO A 103 6.29 -2.84 10.74
N ASN A 104 6.19 -1.58 10.27
CA ASN A 104 6.88 -0.45 10.86
C ASN A 104 6.01 0.32 11.86
N ILE A 105 6.29 0.14 13.15
CA ILE A 105 5.62 0.84 14.25
C ILE A 105 5.81 2.37 14.22
N GLU A 106 6.87 2.88 13.59
CA GLU A 106 7.16 4.32 13.52
C GLU A 106 6.06 5.11 12.81
N PHE A 107 5.29 4.47 11.93
CA PHE A 107 4.18 5.10 11.25
C PHE A 107 2.93 5.25 12.10
N ALA A 108 2.80 4.52 13.21
CA ALA A 108 1.56 4.48 13.99
C ALA A 108 1.15 5.87 14.51
N GLN A 109 2.11 6.63 15.08
CA GLN A 109 1.85 7.96 15.61
C GLN A 109 1.48 8.95 14.50
N GLU A 110 2.27 9.00 13.42
CA GLU A 110 2.01 9.93 12.31
C GLU A 110 0.71 9.59 11.57
N LEU A 111 0.37 8.31 11.43
CA LEU A 111 -0.88 7.86 10.86
C LEU A 111 -2.06 8.35 11.70
N GLU A 112 -2.00 8.19 13.02
CA GLU A 112 -3.02 8.66 13.93
C GLU A 112 -3.17 10.19 13.86
N GLU A 113 -2.06 10.93 13.88
CA GLU A 113 -2.05 12.38 13.77
C GLU A 113 -2.66 12.86 12.45
N ASN A 114 -2.27 12.27 11.32
CA ASN A 114 -2.79 12.63 10.01
C ASN A 114 -4.26 12.24 9.84
N SER A 115 -4.72 11.15 10.48
CA SER A 115 -6.13 10.75 10.45
C SER A 115 -7.07 11.83 11.00
N LYS A 116 -6.58 12.70 11.90
CA LYS A 116 -7.37 13.81 12.47
C LYS A 116 -7.78 14.86 11.43
N GLN A 117 -7.11 14.91 10.28
CA GLN A 117 -7.49 15.80 9.17
C GLN A 117 -8.70 15.27 8.40
N TYR A 118 -9.09 14.00 8.63
CA TYR A 118 -10.16 13.29 7.95
C TYR A 118 -11.20 12.82 8.98
N PRO A 119 -12.08 13.70 9.50
CA PRO A 119 -12.97 13.39 10.61
C PRO A 119 -13.93 12.22 10.34
N ASP A 120 -14.23 11.94 9.08
CA ASP A 120 -15.10 10.84 8.68
C ASP A 120 -14.38 9.49 8.51
N VAL A 121 -13.06 9.45 8.68
CA VAL A 121 -12.21 8.26 8.61
C VAL A 121 -11.55 8.04 9.97
N LYS A 122 -11.85 6.92 10.62
CA LYS A 122 -11.33 6.60 11.95
C LYS A 122 -10.38 5.42 11.89
N VAL A 123 -9.10 5.63 12.24
CA VAL A 123 -8.19 4.52 12.50
C VAL A 123 -8.57 3.89 13.84
N THR A 124 -9.04 2.64 13.80
CA THR A 124 -9.55 1.91 14.97
C THR A 124 -8.52 0.95 15.57
N LYS A 125 -7.56 0.51 14.76
CA LYS A 125 -6.51 -0.41 15.19
C LYS A 125 -5.28 -0.25 14.29
N PHE A 126 -4.09 -0.29 14.88
CA PHE A 126 -2.83 -0.45 14.17
C PHE A 126 -2.22 -1.80 14.56
N VAL A 127 -1.93 -2.63 13.58
CA VAL A 127 -1.37 -3.98 13.74
C VAL A 127 0.06 -3.95 13.21
N VAL A 128 1.01 -4.19 14.11
CA VAL A 128 2.42 -4.31 13.75
C VAL A 128 2.68 -5.72 13.23
N ALA A 129 2.50 -5.93 11.92
CA ALA A 129 2.67 -7.24 11.28
C ALA A 129 3.01 -7.09 9.79
N GLY A 130 3.61 -8.15 9.23
CA GLY A 130 3.68 -8.33 7.77
C GLY A 130 2.30 -8.64 7.18
N ALA A 131 2.13 -8.43 5.89
CA ALA A 131 0.86 -8.71 5.22
C ALA A 131 0.61 -10.22 5.07
N GLU A 132 1.66 -11.03 5.18
CA GLU A 132 1.65 -12.49 5.11
C GLU A 132 1.04 -13.14 6.36
N ASP A 133 1.00 -12.43 7.50
CA ASP A 133 0.39 -12.88 8.75
C ASP A 133 -0.41 -11.74 9.39
N MET A 134 -1.71 -11.72 9.10
CA MET A 134 -2.67 -10.79 9.69
C MET A 134 -3.53 -11.48 10.74
N SER A 135 -2.99 -12.46 11.47
CA SER A 135 -3.72 -13.24 12.50
C SER A 135 -4.36 -12.38 13.60
N ALA A 136 -3.81 -11.19 13.87
CA ALA A 136 -4.39 -10.21 14.78
C ALA A 136 -5.66 -9.53 14.23
N VAL A 137 -6.05 -9.79 12.99
CA VAL A 137 -7.29 -9.35 12.33
C VAL A 137 -8.25 -10.53 12.24
N ALA A 138 -9.47 -10.33 12.73
CA ALA A 138 -10.49 -11.36 12.76
C ALA A 138 -10.92 -11.80 11.34
N GLU A 139 -11.24 -13.08 11.18
CA GLU A 139 -11.81 -13.63 9.96
C GLU A 139 -13.17 -13.01 9.66
N GLY A 140 -13.46 -12.74 8.38
CA GLY A 140 -14.74 -12.20 7.94
C GLY A 140 -15.14 -10.87 8.61
N SER A 141 -14.16 -10.07 9.03
CA SER A 141 -14.40 -8.85 9.81
C SER A 141 -14.47 -7.58 8.96
N VAL A 142 -13.84 -7.54 7.79
CA VAL A 142 -13.72 -6.30 6.99
C VAL A 142 -14.59 -6.33 5.73
N ASP A 143 -15.13 -5.18 5.34
CA ASP A 143 -15.93 -4.98 4.13
C ASP A 143 -15.06 -4.82 2.88
N ALA A 144 -13.85 -4.29 3.04
CA ALA A 144 -12.89 -4.08 1.95
C ALA A 144 -11.45 -4.19 2.44
N VAL A 145 -10.55 -4.55 1.52
CA VAL A 145 -9.10 -4.51 1.73
C VAL A 145 -8.47 -3.60 0.68
N VAL A 146 -7.67 -2.65 1.16
CA VAL A 146 -6.94 -1.67 0.36
C VAL A 146 -5.45 -1.95 0.48
N CYS A 147 -4.76 -2.03 -0.65
CA CYS A 147 -3.31 -2.10 -0.70
C CYS A 147 -2.81 -1.27 -1.87
N THR A 148 -2.03 -0.22 -1.58
CA THR A 148 -1.41 0.63 -2.60
C THR A 148 0.09 0.64 -2.40
N LEU A 149 0.86 0.18 -3.39
CA LEU A 149 2.32 0.25 -3.39
C LEU A 149 3.01 -0.49 -2.21
N ALA A 150 2.40 -1.55 -1.69
CA ALA A 150 2.98 -2.37 -0.60
C ALA A 150 3.33 -3.81 -1.02
N LEU A 151 2.68 -4.34 -2.08
CA LEU A 151 2.91 -5.73 -2.52
C LEU A 151 4.31 -5.99 -3.09
N CYS A 152 5.04 -4.97 -3.54
CA CYS A 152 6.41 -5.16 -4.03
C CYS A 152 7.44 -5.51 -2.94
N SER A 153 7.04 -5.42 -1.66
CA SER A 153 7.92 -5.64 -0.50
C SER A 153 7.59 -6.93 0.28
N VAL A 154 6.55 -7.66 -0.11
CA VAL A 154 6.14 -8.91 0.55
C VAL A 154 6.94 -10.09 0.00
N GLN A 155 7.17 -11.10 0.83
CA GLN A 155 7.95 -12.29 0.48
C GLN A 155 7.10 -13.33 -0.25
N ASP A 156 5.81 -13.42 0.10
CA ASP A 156 4.87 -14.39 -0.43
C ASP A 156 3.52 -13.72 -0.73
N VAL A 157 3.25 -13.49 -2.01
CA VAL A 157 2.00 -12.85 -2.45
C VAL A 157 0.79 -13.78 -2.23
N ASP A 158 0.96 -15.09 -2.38
CA ASP A 158 -0.13 -16.05 -2.22
C ASP A 158 -0.59 -16.12 -0.76
N ALA A 159 0.35 -16.04 0.19
CA ALA A 159 0.05 -15.91 1.61
C ALA A 159 -0.78 -14.66 1.90
N VAL A 160 -0.39 -13.50 1.35
CA VAL A 160 -1.14 -12.24 1.50
C VAL A 160 -2.55 -12.38 0.93
N LEU A 161 -2.71 -12.95 -0.26
CA LEU A 161 -4.03 -13.16 -0.87
C LEU A 161 -4.90 -14.13 -0.05
N GLY A 162 -4.29 -15.13 0.59
CA GLY A 162 -4.95 -16.01 1.55
C GLY A 162 -5.51 -15.25 2.73
N GLU A 163 -4.70 -14.39 3.34
CA GLU A 163 -5.12 -13.54 4.45
C GLU A 163 -6.19 -12.51 4.04
N VAL A 164 -6.04 -11.87 2.88
CA VAL A 164 -7.05 -10.97 2.30
C VAL A 164 -8.39 -11.68 2.17
N LYS A 165 -8.39 -12.91 1.63
CA LYS A 165 -9.61 -13.71 1.50
C LYS A 165 -10.20 -14.08 2.85
N ARG A 166 -9.37 -14.41 3.86
CA ARG A 166 -9.80 -14.76 5.21
C ARG A 166 -10.47 -13.58 5.92
N VAL A 167 -9.87 -12.39 5.88
CA VAL A 167 -10.39 -11.23 6.63
C VAL A 167 -11.64 -10.62 6.00
N LEU A 168 -11.83 -10.77 4.69
CA LEU A 168 -12.99 -10.23 3.98
C LEU A 168 -14.30 -10.92 4.36
N LYS A 169 -15.34 -10.11 4.60
CA LYS A 169 -16.72 -10.60 4.75
C LYS A 169 -17.17 -11.35 3.49
N PRO A 170 -17.97 -12.41 3.63
CA PRO A 170 -18.42 -13.22 2.49
C PRO A 170 -19.33 -12.49 1.48
N VAL A 171 -19.91 -11.34 1.87
CA VAL A 171 -21.02 -10.69 1.13
C VAL A 171 -20.58 -9.40 0.40
N ILE A 172 -19.39 -8.85 0.69
CA ILE A 172 -18.88 -7.62 0.06
C ILE A 172 -17.44 -7.88 -0.39
N LYS A 173 -17.21 -7.78 -1.70
CA LYS A 173 -15.87 -7.89 -2.31
C LYS A 173 -15.54 -6.59 -3.04
N VAL A 174 -14.92 -5.66 -2.34
CA VAL A 174 -14.11 -4.63 -2.99
C VAL A 174 -12.67 -4.89 -2.58
N THR A 175 -11.93 -5.54 -3.48
CA THR A 175 -10.49 -5.77 -3.33
C THR A 175 -9.82 -4.86 -4.32
N THR A 176 -9.15 -3.81 -3.84
CA THR A 176 -8.30 -3.00 -4.71
C THR A 176 -6.84 -3.15 -4.29
N LEU A 177 -6.13 -3.96 -5.08
CA LEU A 177 -4.70 -4.17 -5.00
C LEU A 177 -4.06 -3.46 -6.18
N THR A 178 -3.29 -2.41 -5.93
CA THR A 178 -2.53 -1.71 -6.96
C THR A 178 -1.04 -1.92 -6.69
N VAL A 179 -0.37 -2.61 -7.61
CA VAL A 179 1.08 -2.92 -7.58
C VAL A 179 1.89 -1.73 -8.06
#